data_AF-A0A968MZU2-F1
#
_entry.id   AF-A0A968MZU2-F1
#
_cell.length_a   1.000
_cell.length_b   1.000
_cell.length_c   1.000
_cell.angle_alpha   90.00
_cell.angle_beta   90.00
_cell.angle_gamma   90.00
#
_symmetry.space_group_name_H-M   'P 1'
#
loop_
_entity.id
_entity.type
_entity.pdbx_description
1 polymer ?
#
loop_
_entity_poly.entity_id
_entity_poly.type
_entity_poly.pdbx_seq_one_letter_code
_entity_poly.pdbx_strand_id
1 'polypeptide(L)'
;MMGYKLTKTADAAKANTYLGCIYTTADYFLGCNPLNTTWVTGLGIRQPHRLFHMDSWYNGKGEMAPGMTPYGPWRVESYSTGQGAWDMKWAHKSIYPAEISSWPGHERWFGNSTCPMNAEFTIHQNTVFNAAIFGFLCSTASVDFVPNKRPVVSLTQPSSELLQHTEVPLAVNVTDPDGTEDIYKVEYFHKWHKIGESYKAPYSLTFNNIYSGQLKLSARVTDKSGLVGRSDTLLIYSKPNKVESVNRKTALFHAYPNPFNSEVTFEYDLKTDNNVAIEIFDLSGKKISVVHQGYQKAGRHQIKWNSCPVGKMAGDSGMLLCRYTTSETEDGQIYLKLI
;
A
#
# COMPACT_ATOMS: atom_id res chain seq x y z
N MET A 1 -18.87 5.21 -34.04
CA MET A 1 -17.57 5.82 -34.42
C MET A 1 -16.83 5.04 -35.51
N MET A 2 -16.50 3.74 -35.30
CA MET A 2 -15.78 2.94 -36.31
C MET A 2 -16.53 2.87 -37.65
N GLY A 3 -17.84 2.60 -37.64
CA GLY A 3 -18.67 2.61 -38.84
C GLY A 3 -18.55 3.92 -39.64
N TYR A 4 -18.73 5.07 -38.98
CA TYR A 4 -18.52 6.39 -39.59
C TYR A 4 -17.13 6.52 -40.24
N LYS A 5 -16.06 6.17 -39.52
CA LYS A 5 -14.70 6.28 -40.05
C LYS A 5 -14.42 5.37 -41.24
N LEU A 6 -15.00 4.17 -41.27
CA LEU A 6 -14.85 3.22 -42.37
C LEU A 6 -15.64 3.63 -43.61
N THR A 7 -16.82 4.25 -43.44
CA THR A 7 -17.69 4.59 -44.58
C THR A 7 -17.55 6.03 -45.06
N LYS A 8 -16.92 6.94 -44.30
CA LYS A 8 -16.87 8.38 -44.61
C LYS A 8 -16.43 8.74 -46.04
N THR A 9 -15.54 7.96 -46.65
CA THR A 9 -15.03 8.20 -48.02
C THR A 9 -15.75 7.37 -49.07
N ALA A 10 -16.19 6.16 -48.72
CA ALA A 10 -16.78 5.20 -49.66
C ALA A 10 -18.32 5.31 -49.77
N ASP A 11 -18.99 5.77 -48.71
CA ASP A 11 -20.45 5.90 -48.63
C ASP A 11 -20.82 7.02 -47.62
N ALA A 12 -20.94 8.24 -48.15
CA ALA A 12 -21.21 9.43 -47.35
C ALA A 12 -22.61 9.41 -46.70
N ALA A 13 -23.61 8.84 -47.36
CA ALA A 13 -24.97 8.75 -46.80
C ALA A 13 -25.01 7.84 -45.56
N LYS A 14 -24.35 6.68 -45.65
CA LYS A 14 -24.23 5.75 -44.51
C LYS A 14 -23.35 6.32 -43.40
N ALA A 15 -22.28 7.05 -43.76
CA ALA A 15 -21.48 7.76 -42.78
C ALA A 15 -22.32 8.79 -41.99
N ASN A 16 -23.14 9.59 -42.67
CA ASN A 16 -24.03 10.56 -42.03
C ASN A 16 -25.06 9.89 -41.11
N THR A 17 -25.56 8.71 -41.49
CA THR A 17 -26.44 7.91 -40.61
C THR A 17 -25.72 7.52 -39.32
N TYR A 18 -24.49 6.99 -39.41
CA TYR A 18 -23.69 6.66 -38.22
C TYR A 18 -23.38 7.88 -37.37
N LEU A 19 -23.09 9.02 -37.99
CA LEU A 19 -22.83 10.26 -37.26
C LEU A 19 -24.10 10.74 -36.53
N GLY A 20 -25.27 10.67 -37.17
CA GLY A 20 -26.57 10.95 -36.54
C GLY A 20 -26.86 10.05 -35.33
N CYS A 21 -26.52 8.76 -35.39
CA CYS A 21 -26.63 7.87 -34.23
C CYS A 21 -25.71 8.31 -33.07
N ILE A 22 -24.50 8.78 -33.37
CA ILE A 22 -23.57 9.27 -32.34
C ILE A 22 -24.14 10.54 -31.67
N TYR A 23 -24.64 11.50 -32.46
CA TYR A 23 -25.25 12.72 -31.92
C TYR A 23 -26.48 12.43 -31.07
N THR A 24 -27.44 11.66 -31.59
CA THR A 24 -28.67 11.34 -30.85
C THR A 24 -28.40 10.52 -29.58
N THR A 25 -27.38 9.65 -29.59
CA THR A 25 -26.91 8.99 -28.37
C THR A 25 -26.34 10.01 -27.38
N ALA A 26 -25.46 10.91 -27.82
CA ALA A 26 -24.90 11.95 -26.95
C ALA A 26 -26.00 12.85 -26.36
N ASP A 27 -26.96 13.29 -27.16
CA ASP A 27 -28.10 14.10 -26.72
C ASP A 27 -28.90 13.38 -25.62
N TYR A 28 -29.20 12.09 -25.80
CA TYR A 28 -29.86 11.28 -24.77
C TYR A 28 -29.08 11.30 -23.46
N PHE A 29 -27.75 11.10 -23.50
CA PHE A 29 -26.90 11.13 -22.31
C PHE A 29 -26.74 12.53 -21.70
N LEU A 30 -26.92 13.59 -22.49
CA LEU A 30 -26.82 14.98 -22.06
C LEU A 30 -28.13 15.56 -21.52
N GLY A 31 -29.26 14.88 -21.66
CA GLY A 31 -30.53 15.29 -21.04
C GLY A 31 -31.75 15.16 -21.94
N CYS A 32 -31.59 14.85 -23.23
CA CYS A 32 -32.69 14.61 -24.17
C CYS A 32 -33.31 13.22 -23.96
N ASN A 33 -33.80 12.97 -22.74
CA ASN A 33 -34.46 11.74 -22.34
C ASN A 33 -35.69 12.05 -21.47
N PRO A 34 -36.61 11.08 -21.26
CA PRO A 34 -37.84 11.31 -20.49
C PRO A 34 -37.61 11.79 -19.04
N LEU A 35 -36.45 11.49 -18.46
CA LEU A 35 -36.08 11.95 -17.13
C LEU A 35 -35.46 13.35 -17.13
N ASN A 36 -35.30 14.01 -18.28
CA ASN A 36 -34.63 15.31 -18.42
C ASN A 36 -33.31 15.38 -17.63
N THR A 37 -32.57 14.27 -17.62
CA THR A 37 -31.42 14.05 -16.74
C THR A 37 -30.18 13.84 -17.57
N THR A 38 -29.15 14.65 -17.34
CA THR A 38 -27.81 14.34 -17.82
C THR A 38 -27.31 13.10 -17.06
N TRP A 39 -26.77 12.10 -17.76
CA TRP A 39 -26.34 10.83 -17.18
C TRP A 39 -24.88 10.87 -16.70
N VAL A 40 -24.30 12.06 -16.52
CA VAL A 40 -22.90 12.24 -16.13
C VAL A 40 -22.87 13.04 -14.83
N THR A 41 -22.20 12.52 -13.80
CA THR A 41 -21.98 13.27 -12.57
C THR A 41 -21.16 14.53 -12.84
N GLY A 42 -21.44 15.60 -12.11
CA GLY A 42 -20.85 16.93 -12.31
C GLY A 42 -21.35 17.70 -13.54
N LEU A 43 -22.29 17.18 -14.34
CA LEU A 43 -22.69 17.79 -15.61
C LEU A 43 -24.20 18.01 -15.69
N GLY A 44 -24.62 19.23 -16.05
CA GLY A 44 -26.02 19.59 -16.22
C GLY A 44 -26.74 19.93 -14.91
N ILE A 45 -27.93 20.53 -15.04
CA ILE A 45 -28.74 20.96 -13.89
C ILE A 45 -29.43 19.80 -13.18
N ARG A 46 -29.69 18.70 -13.89
CA ARG A 46 -30.29 17.48 -13.37
C ARG A 46 -29.36 16.33 -13.72
N GLN A 47 -28.68 15.82 -12.71
CA GLN A 47 -27.56 14.90 -12.85
C GLN A 47 -27.65 13.78 -11.80
N PRO A 48 -26.85 12.72 -11.91
CA PRO A 48 -26.87 11.66 -10.93
C PRO A 48 -26.12 12.10 -9.67
N HIS A 49 -26.78 12.07 -8.51
CA HIS A 49 -26.17 12.45 -7.23
C HIS A 49 -25.87 11.26 -6.32
N ARG A 50 -26.24 10.04 -6.73
CA ARG A 50 -26.25 8.84 -5.89
C ARG A 50 -25.86 7.61 -6.70
N LEU A 51 -24.60 7.57 -7.14
CA LEU A 51 -24.01 6.37 -7.75
C LEU A 51 -23.43 5.45 -6.67
N PHE A 52 -23.32 4.17 -6.99
CA PHE A 52 -22.54 3.19 -6.22
C PHE A 52 -21.05 3.50 -6.38
N HIS A 53 -20.55 4.45 -5.58
CA HIS A 53 -19.16 4.90 -5.57
C HIS A 53 -18.72 5.26 -4.16
N MET A 54 -18.12 4.29 -3.46
CA MET A 54 -17.77 4.42 -2.04
C MET A 54 -16.84 5.59 -1.77
N ASP A 55 -15.86 5.84 -2.64
CA ASP A 55 -14.93 6.96 -2.48
C ASP A 55 -15.67 8.31 -2.45
N SER A 56 -16.72 8.47 -3.27
CA SER A 56 -17.55 9.68 -3.22
C SER A 56 -18.39 9.78 -1.97
N TRP A 57 -18.80 8.67 -1.36
CA TRP A 57 -19.59 8.69 -0.13
C TRP A 57 -18.76 9.06 1.10
N TYR A 58 -17.46 8.74 1.08
CA TYR A 58 -16.56 8.91 2.23
C TYR A 58 -15.48 9.98 2.02
N ASN A 59 -15.52 10.76 0.94
CA ASN A 59 -14.54 11.82 0.68
C ASN A 59 -14.75 13.11 1.51
N GLY A 60 -15.82 13.21 2.31
CA GLY A 60 -16.14 14.39 3.12
C GLY A 60 -16.58 15.64 2.34
N LYS A 61 -16.74 15.55 1.01
CA LYS A 61 -17.12 16.68 0.15
C LYS A 61 -18.63 16.82 -0.05
N GLY A 62 -19.40 15.77 0.24
CA GLY A 62 -20.84 15.76 0.01
C GLY A 62 -21.24 15.74 -1.48
N GLU A 63 -20.27 15.51 -2.37
CA GLU A 63 -20.46 15.54 -3.82
C GLU A 63 -19.89 14.28 -4.48
N MET A 64 -20.54 13.86 -5.57
CA MET A 64 -20.06 12.77 -6.40
C MET A 64 -18.83 13.23 -7.21
N ALA A 65 -17.86 12.33 -7.40
CA ALA A 65 -16.77 12.59 -8.32
C ALA A 65 -17.37 12.87 -9.72
N PRO A 66 -16.92 13.90 -10.45
CA PRO A 66 -17.49 14.24 -11.75
C PRO A 66 -17.07 13.24 -12.83
N GLY A 67 -17.81 13.23 -13.95
CA GLY A 67 -17.47 12.45 -15.15
C GLY A 67 -17.89 10.97 -15.12
N MET A 68 -18.64 10.54 -14.11
CA MET A 68 -19.10 9.16 -13.98
C MET A 68 -20.48 8.99 -14.60
N THR A 69 -20.68 7.90 -15.35
CA THR A 69 -21.98 7.59 -15.95
C THR A 69 -22.46 6.23 -15.51
N PRO A 70 -23.60 6.15 -14.80
CA PRO A 70 -24.12 4.88 -14.34
C PRO A 70 -24.64 4.04 -15.50
N TYR A 71 -24.95 2.78 -15.23
CA TYR A 71 -25.66 1.91 -16.17
C TYR A 71 -27.02 2.50 -16.60
N GLY A 72 -27.70 3.23 -15.71
CA GLY A 72 -28.92 3.96 -16.02
C GLY A 72 -30.18 3.11 -15.87
N PRO A 73 -31.24 3.39 -16.66
CA PRO A 73 -32.53 2.70 -16.52
C PRO A 73 -32.39 1.20 -16.79
N TRP A 74 -32.91 0.38 -15.89
CA TRP A 74 -32.80 -1.07 -15.97
C TRP A 74 -34.18 -1.73 -16.03
N ARG A 75 -34.35 -2.70 -16.93
CA ARG A 75 -35.51 -3.60 -16.96
C ARG A 75 -35.08 -4.96 -16.41
N VAL A 76 -35.82 -5.48 -15.43
CA VAL A 76 -35.65 -6.84 -14.92
C VAL A 76 -35.80 -7.81 -16.10
N GLU A 77 -34.73 -8.49 -16.54
CA GLU A 77 -34.89 -9.66 -17.42
C GLU A 77 -33.70 -10.60 -17.65
N SER A 78 -32.43 -10.30 -17.33
CA SER A 78 -31.34 -11.18 -17.80
C SER A 78 -30.56 -11.95 -16.74
N TYR A 79 -30.56 -11.52 -15.48
CA TYR A 79 -29.84 -12.22 -14.41
C TYR A 79 -30.76 -12.42 -13.21
N SER A 80 -31.01 -13.68 -12.87
CA SER A 80 -31.48 -14.07 -11.54
C SER A 80 -30.33 -13.90 -10.54
N THR A 81 -29.85 -12.67 -10.33
CA THR A 81 -28.80 -12.40 -9.34
C THR A 81 -29.31 -12.66 -7.93
N GLY A 82 -30.63 -12.60 -7.69
CA GLY A 82 -31.37 -13.25 -6.60
C GLY A 82 -30.94 -12.98 -5.15
N GLN A 83 -29.86 -12.23 -4.93
CA GLN A 83 -29.19 -12.11 -3.65
C GLN A 83 -28.57 -10.71 -3.47
N GLY A 84 -28.92 -10.07 -2.35
CA GLY A 84 -28.27 -8.85 -1.86
C GLY A 84 -28.55 -7.60 -2.69
N ALA A 85 -27.56 -6.70 -2.75
CA ALA A 85 -27.67 -5.38 -3.41
C ALA A 85 -27.97 -5.46 -4.92
N TRP A 86 -27.78 -6.64 -5.52
CA TRP A 86 -28.05 -6.91 -6.95
C TRP A 86 -29.52 -7.23 -7.24
N ASP A 87 -30.36 -7.38 -6.21
CA ASP A 87 -31.80 -7.54 -6.36
C ASP A 87 -32.52 -6.19 -6.47
N MET A 88 -32.91 -5.85 -7.69
CA MET A 88 -33.67 -4.64 -8.02
C MET A 88 -35.04 -4.58 -7.32
N LYS A 89 -35.62 -5.70 -6.87
CA LYS A 89 -36.92 -5.68 -6.17
C LYS A 89 -36.89 -4.81 -4.93
N TRP A 90 -35.76 -4.76 -4.22
CA TRP A 90 -35.60 -3.86 -3.08
C TRP A 90 -35.76 -2.40 -3.50
N ALA A 91 -35.07 -2.01 -4.57
CA ALA A 91 -35.11 -0.65 -5.11
C ALA A 91 -36.52 -0.24 -5.56
N HIS A 92 -37.33 -1.19 -6.03
CA HIS A 92 -38.70 -0.93 -6.47
C HIS A 92 -39.72 -0.77 -5.31
N LYS A 93 -39.39 -1.18 -4.09
CA LYS A 93 -40.30 -1.01 -2.93
C LYS A 93 -40.52 0.45 -2.56
N SER A 94 -39.61 1.34 -2.96
CA SER A 94 -39.65 2.77 -2.64
C SER A 94 -40.25 3.64 -3.76
N ILE A 95 -40.80 3.05 -4.82
CA ILE A 95 -41.40 3.79 -5.94
C ILE A 95 -42.90 3.47 -6.08
N TYR A 96 -43.67 4.38 -6.69
CA TYR A 96 -45.08 4.18 -7.00
C TYR A 96 -45.37 4.50 -8.48
N PRO A 97 -45.97 3.59 -9.27
CA PRO A 97 -46.38 2.24 -8.89
C PRO A 97 -45.18 1.35 -8.56
N ALA A 98 -45.35 0.44 -7.60
CA ALA A 98 -44.29 -0.47 -7.13
C ALA A 98 -43.91 -1.51 -8.19
N GLU A 99 -44.80 -1.77 -9.14
CA GLU A 99 -44.55 -2.61 -10.28
C GLU A 99 -43.71 -1.85 -11.32
N ILE A 100 -42.42 -2.16 -11.40
CA ILE A 100 -41.49 -1.46 -12.30
C ILE A 100 -41.89 -1.61 -13.78
N SER A 101 -42.57 -2.70 -14.14
CA SER A 101 -43.05 -2.88 -15.51
C SER A 101 -44.15 -1.90 -15.90
N SER A 102 -44.85 -1.29 -14.93
CA SER A 102 -45.82 -0.21 -15.16
C SER A 102 -45.17 1.13 -15.51
N TRP A 103 -43.87 1.30 -15.24
CA TRP A 103 -43.13 2.50 -15.63
C TRP A 103 -42.60 2.39 -17.07
N PRO A 104 -42.57 3.48 -17.85
CA PRO A 104 -41.86 3.52 -19.13
C PRO A 104 -40.38 3.14 -18.97
N GLY A 105 -39.83 2.39 -19.92
CA GLY A 105 -38.48 1.79 -19.80
C GLY A 105 -37.38 2.79 -19.43
N HIS A 106 -37.38 3.96 -20.07
CA HIS A 106 -36.38 5.01 -19.83
C HIS A 106 -36.60 5.81 -18.54
N GLU A 107 -37.72 5.62 -17.85
CA GLU A 107 -38.03 6.26 -16.57
C GLU A 107 -37.71 5.36 -15.37
N ARG A 108 -37.20 4.15 -15.61
CA ARG A 108 -36.88 3.15 -14.57
C ARG A 108 -35.56 3.43 -13.85
N TRP A 109 -35.33 4.69 -13.50
CA TRP A 109 -34.17 5.12 -12.73
C TRP A 109 -34.55 6.21 -11.73
N PHE A 110 -34.17 6.00 -10.47
CA PHE A 110 -34.65 6.80 -9.35
C PHE A 110 -33.53 7.05 -8.31
N GLY A 111 -32.26 7.13 -8.77
CA GLY A 111 -31.13 7.58 -7.95
C GLY A 111 -30.84 6.71 -6.72
N ASN A 112 -30.82 5.38 -6.89
CA ASN A 112 -30.60 4.45 -5.79
C ASN A 112 -29.12 4.04 -5.68
N SER A 113 -28.37 4.74 -4.83
CA SER A 113 -26.94 4.52 -4.61
C SER A 113 -26.58 3.10 -4.15
N THR A 114 -27.49 2.35 -3.53
CA THR A 114 -27.21 1.01 -3.00
C THR A 114 -27.60 -0.11 -3.96
N CYS A 115 -27.98 0.22 -5.19
CA CYS A 115 -28.44 -0.74 -6.19
C CYS A 115 -27.49 -0.73 -7.40
N PRO A 116 -26.45 -1.57 -7.42
CA PRO A 116 -25.42 -1.50 -8.45
C PRO A 116 -25.98 -1.64 -9.87
N MET A 117 -26.98 -2.49 -10.07
CA MET A 117 -27.61 -2.74 -11.38
C MET A 117 -28.10 -1.47 -12.12
N ASN A 118 -28.41 -0.37 -11.42
CA ASN A 118 -28.80 0.90 -12.05
C ASN A 118 -27.88 2.08 -11.73
N ALA A 119 -27.13 2.02 -10.62
CA ALA A 119 -26.36 3.14 -10.09
C ALA A 119 -24.84 2.89 -10.07
N GLU A 120 -24.37 1.70 -10.45
CA GLU A 120 -22.95 1.42 -10.67
C GLU A 120 -22.51 1.91 -12.05
N PHE A 121 -21.21 2.06 -12.20
CA PHE A 121 -20.51 2.32 -13.44
C PHE A 121 -19.20 1.51 -13.41
N THR A 122 -18.71 1.14 -14.58
CA THR A 122 -17.38 0.52 -14.69
C THR A 122 -16.59 1.14 -15.82
N ILE A 123 -15.27 1.09 -15.66
CA ILE A 123 -14.33 1.63 -16.65
C ILE A 123 -14.58 1.01 -18.03
N HIS A 124 -14.78 -0.31 -18.09
CA HIS A 124 -14.83 -1.06 -19.34
C HIS A 124 -16.21 -1.07 -20.01
N GLN A 125 -17.30 -0.68 -19.33
CA GLN A 125 -18.66 -0.70 -19.91
C GLN A 125 -19.22 0.68 -20.23
N ASN A 126 -19.05 1.69 -19.37
CA ASN A 126 -19.70 3.00 -19.58
C ASN A 126 -18.65 4.09 -19.76
N THR A 127 -17.66 4.15 -18.87
CA THR A 127 -16.68 5.25 -18.86
C THR A 127 -15.86 5.28 -20.15
N VAL A 128 -15.34 4.14 -20.63
CA VAL A 128 -14.50 4.10 -21.84
C VAL A 128 -15.26 4.54 -23.10
N PHE A 129 -16.54 4.16 -23.24
CA PHE A 129 -17.32 4.54 -24.41
C PHE A 129 -17.74 6.00 -24.37
N ASN A 130 -18.07 6.52 -23.19
CA ASN A 130 -18.39 7.94 -23.03
C ASN A 130 -17.17 8.81 -23.34
N ALA A 131 -16.02 8.47 -22.76
CA ALA A 131 -14.76 9.15 -23.05
C ALA A 131 -14.44 9.13 -24.56
N ALA A 132 -14.63 7.99 -25.23
CA ALA A 132 -14.39 7.88 -26.67
C ALA A 132 -15.39 8.67 -27.52
N ILE A 133 -16.69 8.62 -27.21
CA ILE A 133 -17.75 9.33 -27.96
C ILE A 133 -17.60 10.84 -27.79
N PHE A 134 -17.55 11.32 -26.55
CA PHE A 134 -17.40 12.76 -26.30
C PHE A 134 -16.04 13.25 -26.78
N GLY A 135 -14.97 12.47 -26.61
CA GLY A 135 -13.67 12.77 -27.21
C GLY A 135 -13.73 12.89 -28.73
N PHE A 136 -14.43 11.98 -29.42
CA PHE A 136 -14.63 12.04 -30.87
C PHE A 136 -15.43 13.28 -31.30
N LEU A 137 -16.53 13.60 -30.61
CA LEU A 137 -17.35 14.77 -30.92
C LEU A 137 -16.59 16.08 -30.63
N CYS A 138 -15.94 16.18 -29.46
CA CYS A 138 -15.16 17.35 -29.05
C CYS A 138 -13.82 17.45 -29.77
N SER A 139 -13.32 16.40 -30.43
CA SER A 139 -12.10 16.49 -31.28
C SER A 139 -12.27 17.46 -32.44
N THR A 140 -13.49 17.88 -32.75
CA THR A 140 -13.79 18.93 -33.73
C THR A 140 -13.73 20.36 -33.16
N ALA A 141 -13.39 20.55 -31.88
CA ALA A 141 -13.54 21.83 -31.19
C ALA A 141 -12.30 22.74 -31.15
N SER A 142 -11.13 22.35 -31.68
CA SER A 142 -10.03 23.31 -31.86
C SER A 142 -9.05 22.87 -32.95
N VAL A 143 -8.80 23.76 -33.91
CA VAL A 143 -7.74 23.60 -34.94
C VAL A 143 -6.34 23.65 -34.32
N ASP A 144 -6.22 24.20 -33.11
CA ASP A 144 -4.97 24.36 -32.37
C ASP A 144 -4.75 23.27 -31.30
N PHE A 145 -5.60 22.24 -31.24
CA PHE A 145 -5.41 21.14 -30.29
C PHE A 145 -4.17 20.33 -30.64
N VAL A 146 -3.14 20.43 -29.81
CA VAL A 146 -1.97 19.56 -29.83
C VAL A 146 -2.21 18.43 -28.82
N PRO A 147 -2.26 17.15 -29.26
CA PRO A 147 -2.39 16.04 -28.34
C PRO A 147 -1.23 16.01 -27.34
N ASN A 148 -1.54 15.91 -26.05
CA ASN A 148 -0.52 15.73 -25.01
C ASN A 148 0.28 14.45 -25.27
N LYS A 149 1.59 14.52 -25.07
CA LYS A 149 2.56 13.44 -25.27
C LYS A 149 2.93 12.84 -23.93
N ARG A 150 3.35 11.58 -23.96
CA ARG A 150 3.68 10.88 -22.71
C ARG A 150 5.00 11.42 -22.13
N PRO A 151 5.06 11.71 -20.83
CA PRO A 151 6.32 11.98 -20.14
C PRO A 151 7.23 10.75 -20.14
N VAL A 152 8.54 10.99 -20.02
CA VAL A 152 9.59 9.96 -19.98
C VAL A 152 10.28 10.02 -18.62
N VAL A 153 10.59 8.85 -18.06
CA VAL A 153 11.31 8.72 -16.78
C VAL A 153 12.34 7.60 -16.87
N SER A 154 13.54 7.85 -16.35
CA SER A 154 14.60 6.84 -16.20
C SER A 154 15.23 6.92 -14.82
N LEU A 155 15.54 5.77 -14.22
CA LEU A 155 16.25 5.72 -12.94
C LEU A 155 17.73 6.06 -13.14
N THR A 156 18.25 6.98 -12.33
CA THR A 156 19.67 7.38 -12.32
C THR A 156 20.40 6.89 -11.08
N GLN A 157 19.67 6.58 -9.99
CA GLN A 157 20.19 5.94 -8.78
C GLN A 157 19.21 4.86 -8.31
N PRO A 158 19.71 3.79 -7.65
CA PRO A 158 21.11 3.53 -7.28
C PRO A 158 21.97 3.01 -8.45
N SER A 159 23.27 3.36 -8.48
CA SER A 159 24.21 2.94 -9.55
C SER A 159 25.20 1.82 -9.19
N SER A 160 25.24 1.35 -7.93
CA SER A 160 26.19 0.35 -7.45
C SER A 160 25.56 -0.65 -6.48
N GLU A 161 26.27 -1.74 -6.19
CA GLU A 161 25.84 -2.70 -5.15
C GLU A 161 25.51 -2.00 -3.82
N LEU A 162 24.49 -2.53 -3.14
CA LEU A 162 23.95 -1.95 -1.91
C LEU A 162 24.22 -2.88 -0.73
N LEU A 163 24.19 -2.33 0.49
CA LEU A 163 24.21 -3.11 1.73
C LEU A 163 22.80 -3.14 2.32
N GLN A 164 22.45 -4.22 3.02
CA GLN A 164 21.17 -4.26 3.73
C GLN A 164 21.15 -3.24 4.89
N HIS A 165 19.95 -2.83 5.30
CA HIS A 165 19.69 -1.86 6.39
C HIS A 165 20.34 -0.49 6.17
N THR A 166 20.69 -0.13 4.94
CA THR A 166 21.13 1.23 4.59
C THR A 166 20.00 2.04 3.95
N GLU A 167 20.20 3.34 3.91
CA GLU A 167 19.39 4.27 3.13
C GLU A 167 19.86 4.24 1.67
N VAL A 168 18.93 4.12 0.73
CA VAL A 168 19.22 4.05 -0.71
C VAL A 168 18.58 5.21 -1.42
N PRO A 169 19.35 6.14 -2.03
CA PRO A 169 18.77 7.20 -2.83
C PRO A 169 18.16 6.63 -4.11
N LEU A 170 16.89 6.95 -4.35
CA LEU A 170 16.20 6.75 -5.62
C LEU A 170 16.11 8.09 -6.31
N ALA A 171 16.88 8.26 -7.37
CA ALA A 171 16.85 9.46 -8.21
C ALA A 171 16.45 9.07 -9.62
N VAL A 172 15.71 9.96 -10.29
CA VAL A 172 15.29 9.77 -11.68
C VAL A 172 15.64 10.99 -12.51
N ASN A 173 15.82 10.77 -13.81
CA ASN A 173 15.71 11.82 -14.82
C ASN A 173 14.28 11.78 -15.39
N VAL A 174 13.65 12.95 -15.51
CA VAL A 174 12.28 13.08 -16.00
C VAL A 174 12.25 14.17 -17.07
N THR A 175 11.61 13.88 -18.19
CA THR A 175 11.33 14.87 -19.23
C THR A 175 9.87 14.75 -19.66
N ASP A 176 9.29 15.88 -20.04
CA ASP A 176 8.00 15.91 -20.72
C ASP A 176 8.20 16.59 -22.08
N PRO A 177 7.81 15.98 -23.20
CA PRO A 177 7.89 16.61 -24.52
C PRO A 177 7.08 17.90 -24.66
N ASP A 178 6.08 18.13 -23.80
CA ASP A 178 5.23 19.32 -23.84
C ASP A 178 5.66 20.40 -22.84
N GLY A 179 6.47 20.05 -21.83
CA GLY A 179 7.15 21.00 -20.96
C GLY A 179 7.46 20.43 -19.57
N THR A 180 8.63 20.73 -19.01
CA THR A 180 9.02 20.20 -17.69
C THR A 180 8.12 20.68 -16.55
N GLU A 181 7.41 21.78 -16.72
CA GLU A 181 6.41 22.28 -15.76
C GLU A 181 5.11 21.45 -15.78
N ASP A 182 4.90 20.57 -16.77
CA ASP A 182 3.70 19.73 -16.87
C ASP A 182 3.76 18.47 -16.03
N ILE A 183 4.91 18.16 -15.42
CA ILE A 183 5.02 17.04 -14.51
C ILE A 183 4.22 17.30 -13.22
N TYR A 184 3.31 16.39 -12.90
CA TYR A 184 2.54 16.42 -11.66
C TYR A 184 3.25 15.69 -10.52
N LYS A 185 3.73 14.46 -10.76
CA LYS A 185 4.46 13.68 -9.76
C LYS A 185 5.27 12.51 -10.33
N VAL A 186 6.22 12.02 -9.54
CA VAL A 186 6.95 10.76 -9.77
C VAL A 186 6.71 9.81 -8.60
N GLU A 187 6.42 8.55 -8.90
CA GLU A 187 6.24 7.47 -7.93
C GLU A 187 7.32 6.41 -8.12
N TYR A 188 7.81 5.85 -7.01
CA TYR A 188 8.91 4.87 -6.98
C TYR A 188 8.40 3.53 -6.45
N PHE A 189 8.88 2.42 -7.02
CA PHE A 189 8.36 1.08 -6.72
C PHE A 189 9.48 0.06 -6.49
N HIS A 190 9.22 -0.87 -5.57
CA HIS A 190 9.92 -2.15 -5.47
C HIS A 190 8.95 -3.27 -5.84
N LYS A 191 9.21 -3.96 -6.96
CA LYS A 191 8.24 -4.87 -7.59
C LYS A 191 6.93 -4.11 -7.86
N TRP A 192 5.81 -4.53 -7.27
CA TRP A 192 4.51 -3.88 -7.39
C TRP A 192 4.18 -2.95 -6.20
N HIS A 193 5.02 -2.91 -5.17
CA HIS A 193 4.79 -2.07 -3.99
C HIS A 193 5.35 -0.67 -4.22
N LYS A 194 4.53 0.36 -3.95
CA LYS A 194 4.97 1.74 -3.95
C LYS A 194 5.83 2.02 -2.72
N ILE A 195 7.04 2.54 -2.95
CA ILE A 195 7.98 2.97 -1.91
C ILE A 195 7.62 4.39 -1.44
N GLY A 196 7.32 5.28 -2.39
CA GLY A 196 6.98 6.67 -2.12
C GLY A 196 6.80 7.48 -3.40
N GLU A 197 6.72 8.79 -3.27
CA GLU A 197 6.53 9.72 -4.39
C GLU A 197 7.19 11.08 -4.15
N SER A 198 7.47 11.81 -5.22
CA SER A 198 8.05 13.16 -5.21
C SER A 198 7.29 14.08 -6.17
N TYR A 199 7.16 15.36 -5.80
CA TYR A 199 6.35 16.36 -6.51
C TYR A 199 7.16 17.54 -7.04
N LYS A 200 8.47 17.59 -6.77
CA LYS A 200 9.35 18.69 -7.15
C LYS A 200 10.68 18.16 -7.67
N ALA A 201 11.20 18.80 -8.71
CA ALA A 201 12.55 18.58 -9.17
C ALA A 201 13.58 19.12 -8.14
N PRO A 202 14.74 18.46 -7.95
CA PRO A 202 15.11 17.16 -8.52
C PRO A 202 14.31 16.01 -7.89
N TYR A 203 13.68 15.20 -8.75
CA TYR A 203 12.79 14.11 -8.31
C TYR A 203 13.62 12.98 -7.68
N SER A 204 13.58 12.92 -6.35
CA SER A 204 14.27 11.89 -5.58
C SER A 204 13.48 11.46 -4.33
N LEU A 205 13.81 10.27 -3.83
CA LEU A 205 13.28 9.68 -2.61
C LEU A 205 14.35 8.82 -1.94
N THR A 206 14.38 8.74 -0.62
CA THR A 206 15.22 7.77 0.12
C THR A 206 14.44 6.49 0.41
N PHE A 207 14.95 5.34 -0.05
CA PHE A 207 14.41 4.02 0.27
C PHE A 207 15.15 3.43 1.47
N ASN A 208 14.44 3.33 2.59
CA ASN A 208 15.02 2.93 3.88
C ASN A 208 14.88 1.44 4.17
N ASN A 209 15.80 0.94 5.00
CA ASN A 209 15.73 -0.39 5.62
C ASN A 209 15.59 -1.55 4.61
N ILE A 210 16.39 -1.51 3.54
CA ILE A 210 16.38 -2.55 2.51
C ILE A 210 16.90 -3.89 3.05
N TYR A 211 16.23 -4.99 2.70
CA TYR A 211 16.71 -6.33 3.03
C TYR A 211 17.75 -6.82 2.01
N SER A 212 18.60 -7.77 2.43
CA SER A 212 19.49 -8.45 1.48
C SER A 212 18.71 -9.21 0.42
N GLY A 213 19.23 -9.25 -0.80
CA GLY A 213 18.64 -9.94 -1.94
C GLY A 213 18.40 -9.02 -3.13
N GLN A 214 17.63 -9.52 -4.09
CA GLN A 214 17.37 -8.80 -5.33
C GLN A 214 16.28 -7.74 -5.16
N LEU A 215 16.65 -6.49 -5.43
CA LEU A 215 15.74 -5.37 -5.55
C LEU A 215 15.36 -5.16 -7.03
N LYS A 216 14.06 -5.11 -7.31
CA LYS A 216 13.50 -4.74 -8.62
C LYS A 216 12.89 -3.35 -8.50
N LEU A 217 13.61 -2.32 -8.93
CA LEU A 217 13.22 -0.92 -8.77
C LEU A 217 12.68 -0.36 -10.08
N SER A 218 11.62 0.43 -10.01
CA SER A 218 11.05 1.14 -11.17
C SER A 218 10.43 2.46 -10.73
N ALA A 219 10.24 3.37 -11.69
CA ALA A 219 9.59 4.66 -11.48
C ALA A 219 8.45 4.88 -12.48
N ARG A 220 7.46 5.66 -12.04
CA ARG A 220 6.31 6.09 -12.83
C ARG A 220 6.19 7.61 -12.74
N VAL A 221 6.16 8.29 -13.87
CA VAL A 221 5.90 9.73 -13.93
C VAL A 221 4.48 9.97 -14.43
N THR A 222 3.78 10.93 -13.83
CA THR A 222 2.44 11.39 -14.25
C THR A 222 2.49 12.88 -14.50
N ASP A 223 1.99 13.31 -15.65
CA ASP A 223 1.82 14.74 -15.97
C ASP A 223 0.49 15.30 -15.42
N LYS A 224 0.27 16.60 -15.57
CA LYS A 224 -0.94 17.31 -15.11
C LYS A 224 -2.21 16.91 -15.88
N SER A 225 -2.08 16.37 -17.09
CA SER A 225 -3.21 15.84 -17.87
C SER A 225 -3.58 14.40 -17.47
N GLY A 226 -2.69 13.72 -16.74
CA GLY A 226 -2.81 12.35 -16.31
C GLY A 226 -2.16 11.32 -17.24
N LEU A 227 -1.40 11.70 -18.29
CA LEU A 227 -0.61 10.70 -19.02
C LEU A 227 0.54 10.21 -18.16
N VAL A 228 0.86 8.94 -18.39
CA VAL A 228 1.80 8.19 -17.57
C VAL A 228 2.95 7.67 -18.43
N GLY A 229 4.16 7.96 -17.95
CA GLY A 229 5.43 7.37 -18.38
C GLY A 229 5.92 6.35 -17.34
N ARG A 230 6.63 5.32 -17.79
CA ARG A 230 7.24 4.30 -16.92
C ARG A 230 8.70 4.12 -17.29
N SER A 231 9.55 3.93 -16.29
CA SER A 231 10.94 3.55 -16.51
C SER A 231 11.07 2.06 -16.82
N ASP A 232 12.23 1.67 -17.33
CA ASP A 232 12.67 0.28 -17.24
C ASP A 232 12.83 -0.15 -15.78
N THR A 233 12.85 -1.46 -15.56
CA THR A 233 13.12 -2.04 -14.24
C THR A 233 14.62 -2.16 -14.01
N LEU A 234 15.13 -1.45 -13.00
CA LEU A 234 16.49 -1.61 -12.51
C LEU A 234 16.57 -2.82 -11.56
N LEU A 235 17.41 -3.79 -11.90
CA LEU A 235 17.70 -4.94 -11.06
C LEU A 235 19.01 -4.68 -10.32
N ILE A 236 18.96 -4.64 -8.98
CA ILE A 236 20.13 -4.44 -8.14
C ILE A 236 20.15 -5.41 -6.98
N TYR A 237 21.34 -5.82 -6.53
CA TYR A 237 21.49 -6.76 -5.42
C TYR A 237 21.97 -6.01 -4.18
N SER A 238 21.22 -6.20 -3.08
CA SER A 238 21.66 -5.82 -1.75
C SER A 238 22.38 -6.99 -1.08
N LYS A 239 23.61 -6.78 -0.67
CA LYS A 239 24.38 -7.79 0.08
C LYS A 239 24.00 -7.72 1.55
N PRO A 240 23.99 -8.86 2.26
CA PRO A 240 23.95 -8.84 3.71
C PRO A 240 25.07 -7.93 4.22
N ASN A 241 24.71 -6.99 5.07
CA ASN A 241 25.68 -6.19 5.80
C ASN A 241 26.30 -7.18 6.79
N LYS A 242 27.51 -7.66 6.48
CA LYS A 242 28.31 -8.40 7.45
C LYS A 242 28.56 -7.42 8.59
N VAL A 243 27.72 -7.49 9.62
CA VAL A 243 28.15 -7.07 10.94
C VAL A 243 29.39 -7.89 11.18
N GLU A 244 30.56 -7.25 11.13
CA GLU A 244 31.79 -7.90 11.56
C GLU A 244 31.45 -8.55 12.89
N SER A 245 31.54 -9.87 12.95
CA SER A 245 31.52 -10.55 14.23
C SER A 245 32.68 -9.95 14.99
N VAL A 246 32.40 -8.96 15.85
CA VAL A 246 33.31 -8.59 16.92
C VAL A 246 33.74 -9.94 17.48
N ASN A 247 35.04 -10.17 17.51
CA ASN A 247 35.65 -11.42 17.94
C ASN A 247 35.34 -11.59 19.44
N ARG A 248 34.07 -11.83 19.77
CA ARG A 248 33.54 -12.01 21.11
C ARG A 248 33.96 -13.39 21.49
N LYS A 249 35.10 -13.48 22.17
CA LYS A 249 35.37 -14.64 22.99
C LYS A 249 34.29 -14.68 24.07
N THR A 250 33.66 -15.83 24.27
CA THR A 250 32.91 -16.14 25.48
C THR A 250 33.92 -16.07 26.64
N ALA A 251 34.15 -14.90 27.20
CA ALA A 251 35.29 -14.65 28.09
C ALA A 251 35.00 -13.72 29.26
N LEU A 252 33.93 -12.92 29.19
CA LEU A 252 33.53 -12.05 30.28
C LEU A 252 32.32 -12.66 30.95
N PHE A 253 32.52 -13.23 32.14
CA PHE A 253 31.47 -13.34 33.16
C PHE A 253 31.92 -12.38 34.26
N HIS A 254 31.11 -11.38 34.59
CA HIS A 254 31.39 -10.44 35.68
C HIS A 254 30.21 -10.37 36.61
N ALA A 255 30.48 -10.19 37.90
CA ALA A 255 29.48 -9.95 38.91
C ALA A 255 29.78 -8.60 39.56
N TYR A 256 28.86 -7.64 39.49
CA TYR A 256 28.99 -6.36 40.19
C TYR A 256 27.69 -5.89 40.84
N PRO A 257 27.77 -5.18 41.98
CA PRO A 257 28.98 -5.05 42.78
C PRO A 257 29.39 -6.43 43.35
N ASN A 258 30.68 -6.68 43.51
CA ASN A 258 31.19 -7.84 44.23
C ASN A 258 32.42 -7.37 45.00
N PRO A 259 32.32 -7.13 46.33
CA PRO A 259 31.27 -7.60 47.25
C PRO A 259 29.89 -6.93 47.09
N PHE A 260 28.81 -7.59 47.54
CA PHE A 260 27.41 -7.11 47.43
C PHE A 260 26.62 -7.30 48.73
N ASN A 261 25.58 -6.49 48.95
CA ASN A 261 24.72 -6.59 50.14
C ASN A 261 23.50 -7.50 49.89
N SER A 262 22.57 -7.10 49.02
CA SER A 262 21.36 -7.89 48.72
C SER A 262 21.19 -8.21 47.24
N GLU A 263 21.96 -7.57 46.38
CA GLU A 263 21.79 -7.63 44.93
C GLU A 263 23.12 -7.59 44.19
N VAL A 264 23.25 -8.43 43.17
CA VAL A 264 24.40 -8.48 42.26
C VAL A 264 23.90 -8.63 40.82
N THR A 265 24.60 -7.99 39.89
CA THR A 265 24.34 -8.06 38.45
C THR A 265 25.42 -8.91 37.80
N PHE A 266 24.98 -9.94 37.07
CA PHE A 266 25.83 -10.77 36.24
C PHE A 266 25.83 -10.26 34.80
N GLU A 267 27.01 -9.99 34.26
CA GLU A 267 27.18 -9.65 32.84
C GLU A 267 27.96 -10.73 32.10
N TYR A 268 27.48 -11.08 30.92
CA TYR A 268 28.21 -11.97 30.02
C TYR A 268 27.92 -11.72 28.54
N ASP A 269 28.89 -12.11 27.71
CA ASP A 269 28.81 -12.03 26.25
C ASP A 269 28.68 -13.45 25.66
N LEU A 270 27.60 -13.69 24.90
CA LEU A 270 27.38 -14.91 24.11
C LEU A 270 27.83 -14.70 22.67
N LYS A 271 28.70 -15.60 22.19
CA LYS A 271 29.18 -15.61 20.81
C LYS A 271 28.13 -16.11 19.82
N THR A 272 27.39 -17.15 20.21
CA THR A 272 26.34 -17.82 19.45
C THR A 272 25.10 -17.99 20.32
N ASP A 273 23.95 -18.22 19.68
CA ASP A 273 22.73 -18.55 20.40
C ASP A 273 22.92 -19.85 21.19
N ASN A 274 22.68 -19.83 22.50
CA ASN A 274 23.02 -20.96 23.38
C ASN A 274 22.11 -21.07 24.61
N ASN A 275 22.06 -22.25 25.21
CA ASN A 275 21.49 -22.43 26.55
C ASN A 275 22.50 -22.00 27.60
N VAL A 276 22.05 -21.14 28.52
CA VAL A 276 22.85 -20.61 29.61
C VAL A 276 22.23 -21.05 30.94
N ALA A 277 23.07 -21.48 31.87
CA ALA A 277 22.69 -21.62 33.27
C ALA A 277 23.62 -20.83 34.18
N ILE A 278 23.03 -20.09 35.12
CA ILE A 278 23.74 -19.35 36.18
C ILE A 278 23.19 -19.86 37.51
N GLU A 279 24.06 -20.48 38.29
CA GLU A 279 23.72 -21.18 39.52
C GLU A 279 24.60 -20.71 40.67
N ILE A 280 24.01 -20.58 41.85
CA ILE A 280 24.69 -20.17 43.07
C ILE A 280 24.80 -21.36 44.01
N PHE A 281 25.99 -21.56 44.58
CA PHE A 281 26.32 -22.61 45.52
C PHE A 281 26.93 -22.01 46.79
N ASP A 282 26.80 -22.71 47.92
CA ASP A 282 27.64 -22.46 49.08
C ASP A 282 29.03 -23.11 48.91
N LEU A 283 29.94 -22.85 49.86
CA LEU A 283 31.29 -23.41 49.84
C LEU A 283 31.35 -24.93 50.04
N SER A 284 30.26 -25.58 50.46
CA SER A 284 30.17 -27.04 50.53
C SER A 284 29.75 -27.66 49.19
N GLY A 285 29.46 -26.84 48.18
CA GLY A 285 28.97 -27.27 46.87
C GLY A 285 27.45 -27.52 46.84
N LYS A 286 26.71 -27.17 47.90
CA LYS A 286 25.25 -27.27 47.90
C LYS A 286 24.66 -26.10 47.11
N LYS A 287 23.77 -26.43 46.17
CA LYS A 287 23.07 -25.44 45.34
C LYS A 287 22.10 -24.61 46.20
N ILE A 288 22.22 -23.30 46.11
CA ILE A 288 21.44 -22.31 46.84
C ILE A 288 20.35 -21.70 45.97
N SER A 289 20.66 -21.37 44.71
CA SER A 289 19.71 -20.72 43.81
C SER A 289 20.06 -20.97 42.35
N VAL A 290 19.06 -20.90 41.47
CA VAL A 290 19.23 -20.81 40.01
C VAL A 290 18.83 -19.40 39.60
N VAL A 291 19.79 -18.61 39.11
CA VAL A 291 19.58 -17.22 38.68
C VAL A 291 18.97 -17.18 37.28
N HIS A 292 19.43 -18.07 36.41
CA HIS A 292 18.92 -18.22 35.06
C HIS A 292 19.13 -19.64 34.57
N GLN A 293 18.19 -20.17 33.78
CA GLN A 293 18.34 -21.42 33.06
C GLN A 293 17.47 -21.37 31.80
N GLY A 294 18.09 -21.31 30.62
CA GLY A 294 17.34 -21.29 29.36
C GLY A 294 18.12 -20.79 28.16
N TYR A 295 17.43 -20.74 27.02
CA TYR A 295 17.98 -20.31 25.74
C TYR A 295 18.10 -18.78 25.66
N GLN A 296 19.24 -18.29 25.19
CA GLN A 296 19.49 -16.88 24.92
C GLN A 296 20.16 -16.68 23.57
N LYS A 297 19.81 -15.57 22.90
CA LYS A 297 20.43 -15.17 21.63
C LYS A 297 21.86 -14.67 21.83
N ALA A 298 22.69 -14.76 20.79
CA ALA A 298 24.01 -14.14 20.76
C ALA A 298 23.93 -12.64 21.08
N GLY A 299 24.82 -12.15 21.93
CA GLY A 299 24.70 -10.79 22.45
C GLY A 299 25.29 -10.62 23.85
N ARG A 300 25.27 -9.37 24.33
CA ARG A 300 25.57 -9.03 25.72
C ARG A 300 24.30 -9.18 26.55
N HIS A 301 24.42 -9.82 27.70
CA HIS A 301 23.33 -10.05 28.64
C HIS A 301 23.68 -9.53 30.01
N GLN A 302 22.67 -9.03 30.72
CA GLN A 302 22.76 -8.60 32.10
C GLN A 302 21.61 -9.24 32.88
N ILE A 303 21.92 -9.93 33.97
CA ILE A 303 20.92 -10.56 34.84
C ILE A 303 21.16 -10.14 36.28
N LYS A 304 20.11 -9.59 36.88
CA LYS A 304 20.11 -9.13 38.26
C LYS A 304 19.62 -10.24 39.18
N TRP A 305 20.35 -10.52 40.25
CA TRP A 305 19.96 -11.50 41.26
C TRP A 305 19.87 -10.85 42.64
N ASN A 306 18.78 -11.14 43.35
CA ASN A 306 18.54 -10.69 44.71
C ASN A 306 18.63 -11.89 45.67
N SER A 307 19.51 -11.82 46.67
CA SER A 307 19.80 -12.93 47.61
C SER A 307 18.76 -13.08 48.72
N CYS A 308 17.82 -12.14 48.85
CA CYS A 308 16.91 -12.02 49.99
C CYS A 308 15.88 -13.16 50.19
N PRO A 309 15.52 -14.05 49.23
CA PRO A 309 14.63 -15.18 49.50
C PRO A 309 15.37 -16.46 49.92
N VAL A 310 16.71 -16.47 50.00
CA VAL A 310 17.45 -17.63 50.51
C VAL A 310 17.31 -17.64 52.04
N GLY A 311 16.34 -18.39 52.54
CA GLY A 311 16.02 -18.47 53.97
C GLY A 311 17.21 -18.86 54.85
N LYS A 312 17.93 -17.85 55.34
CA LYS A 312 18.49 -17.65 56.68
C LYS A 312 19.37 -16.39 56.68
N MET A 313 18.95 -15.43 57.51
CA MET A 313 19.67 -14.29 58.09
C MET A 313 20.14 -13.15 57.16
N ALA A 314 19.38 -12.05 57.21
CA ALA A 314 19.97 -10.72 57.14
C ALA A 314 21.06 -10.62 58.22
N GLY A 315 22.32 -10.54 57.81
CA GLY A 315 23.48 -10.35 58.70
C GLY A 315 24.67 -11.29 58.51
N ASP A 316 24.55 -12.37 57.72
CA ASP A 316 25.67 -13.29 57.51
C ASP A 316 26.51 -12.87 56.28
N SER A 317 27.58 -12.10 56.52
CA SER A 317 28.63 -11.92 55.51
C SER A 317 29.24 -13.29 55.17
N GLY A 318 29.38 -13.63 53.89
CA GLY A 318 29.77 -14.97 53.48
C GLY A 318 30.25 -15.07 52.04
N MET A 319 30.93 -16.17 51.71
CA MET A 319 31.35 -16.45 50.34
C MET A 319 30.41 -17.45 49.69
N LEU A 320 30.00 -17.15 48.45
CA LEU A 320 29.22 -18.01 47.57
C LEU A 320 30.02 -18.29 46.31
N LEU A 321 29.76 -19.43 45.68
CA LEU A 321 30.30 -19.78 44.37
C LEU A 321 29.21 -19.60 43.32
N CYS A 322 29.47 -18.78 42.31
CA CYS A 322 28.63 -18.68 41.12
C CYS A 322 29.23 -19.51 40.00
N ARG A 323 28.44 -20.40 39.40
CA ARG A 323 28.81 -21.18 38.23
C ARG A 323 28.00 -20.74 37.02
N TYR A 324 28.70 -20.53 35.91
CA TYR A 324 28.18 -20.20 34.60
C TYR A 324 28.51 -21.34 33.64
N THR A 325 27.47 -21.90 33.00
CA THR A 325 27.63 -23.00 32.03
C THR A 325 26.96 -22.67 30.71
N THR A 326 27.63 -23.00 29.60
CA THR A 326 27.05 -23.00 28.25
C THR A 326 27.26 -24.36 27.61
N SER A 327 26.54 -24.68 26.52
CA SER A 327 26.72 -25.98 25.85
C SER A 327 28.05 -26.14 25.09
N GLU A 328 28.84 -25.07 24.92
CA GLU A 328 30.03 -25.07 24.04
C GLU A 328 31.38 -24.88 24.78
N THR A 329 31.42 -24.43 26.05
CA THR A 329 32.67 -24.06 26.74
C THR A 329 32.74 -24.55 28.19
N GLU A 330 33.98 -24.74 28.69
CA GLU A 330 34.33 -24.98 30.10
C GLU A 330 33.64 -23.99 31.07
N ASP A 331 33.16 -24.54 32.19
CA ASP A 331 32.46 -23.86 33.28
C ASP A 331 33.21 -22.62 33.77
N GLY A 332 32.60 -21.44 33.64
CA GLY A 332 33.09 -20.23 34.29
C GLY A 332 32.69 -20.22 35.76
N GLN A 333 33.62 -19.96 36.68
CA GLN A 333 33.34 -19.84 38.12
C GLN A 333 33.81 -18.51 38.68
N ILE A 334 32.97 -17.86 39.49
CA ILE A 334 33.31 -16.62 40.20
C ILE A 334 32.88 -16.74 41.66
N TYR A 335 33.75 -16.29 42.55
CA TYR A 335 33.43 -16.15 43.96
C TYR A 335 32.69 -14.85 44.21
N LEU A 336 31.53 -14.94 44.88
CA LEU A 336 30.74 -13.79 45.29
C LEU A 336 30.93 -13.58 46.80
N LYS A 337 31.21 -12.35 47.20
CA LYS A 337 31.31 -11.97 48.60
C LYS A 337 30.06 -11.19 49.00
N LEU A 338 29.23 -11.80 49.84
CA LEU A 338 28.10 -11.17 50.51
C LEU A 338 28.65 -10.40 51.72
N ILE A 339 28.35 -9.10 51.84
CA ILE A 339 28.78 -8.23 52.95
C ILE A 339 27.64 -7.87 53.88
#